data_AF-A0A2D6F3C8-F1
#
_entry.id   AF-A0A2D6F3C8-F1
#
_cell.length_a   1.000
_cell.length_b   1.000
_cell.length_c   1.000
_cell.angle_alpha   90.00
_cell.angle_beta   90.00
_cell.angle_gamma   90.00
#
_symmetry.space_group_name_H-M   'P 1'
#
loop_
_entity.id
_entity.type
_entity.pdbx_description
1 polymer ?
#
loop_
_entity_poly.entity_id
_entity_poly.type
_entity_poly.pdbx_seq_one_letter_code
_entity_poly.pdbx_strand_id
1 'polypeptide(L)'
;MYIVFFAILAVLGYGSLFWRDKPLLLLLGIIATTVLMLAPLDGPVVISTEFDSNWLGTEQGTATDLDRTGSDDWVILALDPDGWDFQVWLWLHVAILIIQSVSFFGILMRAVA
;
A
#
# COMPACT_ATOMS: atom_id res chain seq x y z
N MET A 1 -8.97 -5.34 -6.15
CA MET A 1 -7.60 -5.81 -6.50
C MET A 1 -6.47 -5.04 -5.79
N TYR A 2 -6.69 -3.80 -5.31
CA TYR A 2 -5.66 -3.02 -4.60
C TYR A 2 -5.28 -3.52 -3.20
N ILE A 3 -6.22 -4.10 -2.42
CA ILE A 3 -5.93 -4.61 -1.06
C ILE A 3 -4.81 -5.66 -1.04
N VAL A 4 -4.87 -6.65 -1.95
CA VAL A 4 -3.89 -7.74 -1.98
C VAL A 4 -2.50 -7.18 -2.30
N PHE A 5 -2.44 -6.20 -3.21
CA PHE A 5 -1.20 -5.50 -3.54
C PHE A 5 -0.61 -4.76 -2.33
N PHE A 6 -1.42 -3.94 -1.63
CA PHE A 6 -0.97 -3.23 -0.43
C PHE A 6 -0.61 -4.17 0.73
N ALA A 7 -1.33 -5.29 0.89
CA ALA A 7 -1.02 -6.30 1.88
C ALA A 7 0.33 -6.99 1.58
N ILE A 8 0.61 -7.32 0.32
CA ILE A 8 1.91 -7.86 -0.10
C ILE A 8 3.01 -6.83 0.17
N LEU A 9 2.80 -5.56 -0.19
CA LEU A 9 3.77 -4.49 0.08
C LEU A 9 4.02 -4.31 1.57
N ALA A 10 2.98 -4.36 2.41
CA ALA A 10 3.12 -4.25 3.86
C ALA A 10 3.94 -5.42 4.42
N VAL A 11 3.66 -6.65 3.97
CA VAL A 11 4.45 -7.83 4.34
C VAL A 11 5.90 -7.70 3.86
N LEU A 12 6.14 -7.17 2.66
CA LEU A 12 7.49 -7.00 2.14
C LEU A 12 8.26 -5.90 2.88
N GLY A 13 7.66 -4.72 3.05
CA GLY A 13 8.24 -3.56 3.70
C GLY A 13 8.53 -3.84 5.17
N TYR A 14 7.49 -4.15 5.94
CA TYR A 14 7.64 -4.41 7.38
C TYR A 14 8.29 -5.76 7.66
N GLY A 15 8.01 -6.79 6.85
CA GLY A 15 8.59 -8.12 7.03
C GLY A 15 10.09 -8.16 6.76
N SER A 16 10.61 -7.32 5.86
CA SER A 16 12.06 -7.21 5.61
C SER A 16 12.87 -6.88 6.87
N LEU A 17 12.24 -6.25 7.88
CA LEU A 17 12.88 -5.95 9.16
C LEU A 17 13.23 -7.20 9.99
N PHE A 18 12.58 -8.34 9.72
CA PHE A 18 12.85 -9.60 10.41
C PHE A 18 13.90 -10.46 9.69
N TRP A 19 14.09 -10.28 8.38
CA TRP A 19 15.08 -11.00 7.56
C TRP A 19 16.21 -10.09 7.07
N ARG A 20 16.79 -9.32 8.01
CA ARG A 20 17.85 -8.33 7.71
C ARG A 20 19.15 -8.96 7.21
N ASP A 21 19.33 -10.26 7.39
CA ASP A 21 20.51 -11.01 6.92
C ASP A 21 20.49 -11.23 5.39
N LYS A 22 19.35 -11.01 4.72
CA LYS A 22 19.19 -11.24 3.28
C LYS A 22 19.21 -9.90 2.52
N PRO A 23 20.25 -9.58 1.73
CA PRO A 23 20.37 -8.29 1.06
C PRO A 23 19.27 -8.07 -0.01
N LEU A 24 18.83 -9.12 -0.70
CA LEU A 24 17.72 -9.04 -1.66
C LEU A 24 16.40 -8.67 -0.99
N LEU A 25 16.10 -9.24 0.19
CA LEU A 25 14.88 -8.93 0.92
C LEU A 25 14.90 -7.51 1.50
N LEU A 26 16.08 -7.04 1.93
CA LEU A 26 16.25 -5.64 2.34
C LEU A 26 16.02 -4.67 1.17
N LEU A 27 16.56 -4.97 -0.02
CA LEU A 27 16.33 -4.14 -1.20
C LEU A 27 14.84 -4.08 -1.57
N LEU A 28 14.17 -5.23 -1.60
CA LEU A 28 12.72 -5.31 -1.79
C LEU A 28 11.95 -4.54 -0.71
N GLY A 29 12.41 -4.63 0.54
CA GLY A 29 11.86 -3.90 1.69
C GLY A 29 11.96 -2.38 1.52
N ILE A 30 13.10 -1.87 1.07
CA ILE A 30 13.30 -0.43 0.79
C ILE A 30 12.33 0.05 -0.28
N ILE A 31 12.21 -0.69 -1.38
CA ILE A 31 11.30 -0.34 -2.48
C ILE A 31 9.85 -0.35 -1.96
N ALA A 32 9.44 -1.41 -1.27
CA ALA A 32 8.08 -1.55 -0.76
C ALA A 32 7.72 -0.46 0.26
N THR A 33 8.64 -0.15 1.18
CA THR A 33 8.45 0.90 2.20
C THR A 33 8.36 2.28 1.56
N THR A 34 9.13 2.53 0.49
CA THR A 34 9.04 3.79 -0.28
C THR A 34 7.70 3.92 -0.99
N VAL A 35 7.21 2.84 -1.63
CA VAL A 35 5.90 2.86 -2.30
C VAL A 35 4.76 3.05 -1.29
N LEU A 36 4.81 2.37 -0.14
CA LEU A 36 3.83 2.56 0.93
C LEU A 36 3.85 3.99 1.47
N MET A 37 5.03 4.56 1.70
CA MET A 37 5.18 5.94 2.15
C MET A 37 4.50 6.93 1.21
N LEU A 38 4.60 6.71 -0.10
CA LEU A 38 4.03 7.59 -1.12
C LEU A 38 2.53 7.34 -1.41
N ALA A 39 1.98 6.19 -0.99
CA ALA A 39 0.59 5.82 -1.26
C ALA A 39 -0.46 6.88 -0.87
N PRO A 40 -0.36 7.58 0.29
CA PRO A 40 -1.33 8.61 0.65
C PRO A 40 -1.09 9.98 0.00
N LEU A 41 0.00 10.19 -0.74
CA LEU A 41 0.31 11.49 -1.36
C LEU A 41 -0.52 11.79 -2.62
N ASP A 42 -1.06 10.76 -3.28
CA ASP A 42 -1.82 10.90 -4.54
C ASP A 42 -3.35 10.89 -4.32
N GLY A 43 -3.79 10.99 -3.07
CA GLY A 43 -5.19 10.99 -2.67
C GLY A 43 -5.60 9.77 -1.82
N PRO A 44 -6.86 9.74 -1.35
CA PRO A 44 -7.35 8.64 -0.53
C PRO A 44 -7.37 7.33 -1.33
N VAL A 45 -6.78 6.28 -0.77
CA VAL A 45 -6.89 4.92 -1.31
C VAL A 45 -8.29 4.42 -0.99
N VAL A 46 -9.14 4.36 -2.01
CA VAL A 46 -10.53 3.91 -1.92
C VAL A 46 -10.74 2.62 -2.71
N ILE A 47 -11.68 1.79 -2.25
CA ILE A 47 -12.30 0.73 -3.05
C ILE A 47 -13.57 1.36 -3.61
N SER A 48 -13.58 1.69 -4.89
CA SER A 48 -14.83 1.96 -5.58
C SER A 48 -15.49 0.63 -5.95
N THR A 49 -16.75 0.48 -5.56
CA THR A 49 -17.61 -0.58 -6.09
C THR A 49 -18.51 0.09 -7.10
N GLU A 50 -18.14 0.03 -8.37
CA GLU A 50 -18.94 0.60 -9.46
C GLU A 50 -20.09 -0.36 -9.79
N PHE A 51 -21.33 0.10 -9.58
CA PHE A 51 -22.52 -0.59 -10.04
C PHE A 51 -22.88 -0.05 -11.43
N ASP A 52 -22.46 -0.75 -12.49
CA ASP A 52 -22.88 -0.42 -13.85
C ASP A 52 -24.22 -1.10 -14.17
N SER A 53 -25.29 -0.32 -14.23
CA SER A 53 -26.63 -0.79 -14.61
C SER A 53 -26.79 -0.99 -16.13
N ASN A 54 -25.78 -0.70 -16.95
CA ASN A 54 -25.83 -0.80 -18.41
C ASN A 54 -25.15 -2.06 -18.97
N TRP A 55 -24.87 -3.10 -18.16
CA TRP A 55 -24.37 -4.37 -18.68
C TRP A 55 -25.46 -5.11 -19.49
N LEU A 56 -25.53 -4.80 -20.79
CA LEU A 56 -26.29 -5.53 -21.81
C LEU A 56 -25.81 -6.98 -21.87
N GLY A 57 -26.42 -7.90 -21.10
CA GLY A 57 -26.10 -9.32 -21.30
C GLY A 57 -26.60 -10.37 -20.30
N THR A 58 -27.27 -10.03 -19.20
CA THR A 58 -27.71 -11.06 -18.24
C THR A 58 -29.15 -10.85 -17.81
N GLU A 59 -29.97 -11.88 -18.02
CA GLU A 59 -31.41 -11.87 -17.80
C GLU A 59 -31.78 -11.40 -16.37
N GLN A 60 -32.53 -10.30 -16.31
CA GLN A 60 -33.16 -9.79 -15.10
C GLN A 60 -34.16 -10.81 -14.57
N GLY A 61 -33.79 -11.45 -13.47
CA GLY A 61 -34.59 -12.52 -12.87
C GLY A 61 -34.65 -12.51 -11.35
N THR A 62 -34.45 -11.38 -10.67
CA THR A 62 -35.04 -11.07 -9.34
C THR A 62 -34.71 -9.63 -8.95
N ALA A 63 -35.75 -8.81 -8.74
CA ALA A 63 -35.62 -7.39 -8.48
C ALA A 63 -35.05 -7.11 -7.08
N THR A 64 -33.94 -6.39 -7.00
CA THR A 64 -33.68 -5.44 -5.91
C THR A 64 -32.78 -4.33 -6.44
N ASP A 65 -33.40 -3.19 -6.78
CA ASP A 65 -32.77 -1.91 -7.11
C ASP A 65 -32.14 -1.77 -8.51
N LEU A 66 -32.98 -1.42 -9.48
CA LEU A 66 -32.67 -1.29 -10.92
C LEU A 66 -32.23 0.12 -11.34
N ASP A 67 -32.22 1.08 -10.40
CA ASP A 67 -31.91 2.50 -10.61
C ASP A 67 -30.63 2.95 -9.89
N ARG A 68 -29.86 2.02 -9.31
CA ARG A 68 -28.68 2.35 -8.51
C ARG A 68 -27.45 2.52 -9.40
N THR A 69 -27.34 3.68 -10.05
CA THR A 69 -26.07 4.16 -10.61
C THR A 69 -25.32 4.91 -9.51
N GLY A 70 -24.20 4.36 -9.08
CA GLY A 70 -23.37 4.94 -8.04
C GLY A 70 -22.07 4.15 -7.83
N SER A 71 -21.08 4.80 -7.23
CA SER A 71 -19.89 4.14 -6.70
C SER A 71 -20.01 4.13 -5.18
N ASP A 72 -19.99 2.94 -4.58
CA ASP A 72 -19.76 2.84 -3.13
C ASP A 72 -18.25 2.83 -2.89
N ASP A 73 -17.72 3.98 -2.45
CA ASP A 73 -16.30 4.17 -2.14
C ASP A 73 -16.01 3.79 -0.68
N TRP A 74 -15.31 2.67 -0.47
CA TRP A 74 -14.77 2.29 0.84
C TRP A 74 -13.35 2.80 0.99
N VAL A 75 -13.16 3.77 1.88
CA VAL A 75 -11.85 4.35 2.17
C VAL A 75 -10.97 3.33 2.92
N ILE A 76 -9.91 2.86 2.27
CA ILE A 76 -8.88 1.99 2.87
C ILE A 76 -7.83 2.82 3.61
N LEU A 77 -7.42 3.95 3.02
CA LEU A 77 -6.41 4.83 3.57
C LEU A 77 -6.66 6.27 3.11
N ALA A 78 -7.23 7.10 3.98
CA ALA A 78 -7.27 8.55 3.79
C ALA A 78 -6.49 9.19 4.94
N LEU A 79 -5.33 9.76 4.62
CA LEU A 79 -4.56 10.57 5.55
C LEU A 79 -4.75 12.02 5.12
N ASP A 80 -5.21 12.85 6.06
CA ASP A 80 -5.26 14.30 5.86
C ASP A 80 -3.81 14.80 5.74
N PRO A 81 -3.41 15.42 4.60
CA PRO A 81 -2.04 15.90 4.40
C PRO A 81 -1.59 16.93 5.44
N ASP A 82 -2.53 17.67 6.05
CA ASP A 82 -2.25 18.62 7.13
C ASP A 82 -2.42 18.00 8.54
N GLY A 83 -2.84 16.73 8.60
CA GLY A 83 -3.11 15.99 9.81
C GLY A 83 -1.86 15.42 10.47
N TRP A 84 -1.89 15.30 11.80
CA TRP A 84 -0.86 14.63 12.58
C TRP A 84 -0.62 13.18 12.13
N ASP A 85 -1.66 12.50 11.67
CA ASP A 85 -1.58 11.11 11.21
C ASP A 85 -0.70 10.96 9.96
N PHE A 86 -0.72 11.94 9.04
CA PHE A 86 0.14 11.95 7.86
C PHE A 86 1.61 12.16 8.25
N GLN A 87 1.86 13.06 9.21
CA GLN A 87 3.20 13.27 9.75
C GLN A 87 3.73 12.00 10.42
N VAL A 88 2.93 11.32 11.25
CA VAL A 88 3.30 10.04 11.89
C VAL A 88 3.58 8.96 10.83
N TRP A 89 2.73 8.86 9.80
CA TRP A 89 2.92 7.93 8.70
C TRP A 89 4.26 8.13 8.00
N LEU A 90 4.60 9.36 7.62
CA LEU A 90 5.87 9.69 6.99
C LEU A 90 7.05 9.34 7.90
N TRP A 91 7.04 9.80 9.15
CA TRP A 91 8.17 9.58 10.07
C TRP A 91 8.38 8.10 10.40
N LEU A 92 7.30 7.32 10.52
CA LEU A 92 7.40 5.86 10.69
C LEU A 92 8.10 5.21 9.49
N HIS A 93 7.70 5.54 8.27
CA HIS A 93 8.28 4.96 7.06
C HIS A 93 9.73 5.42 6.86
N VAL A 94 10.04 6.69 7.15
CA VAL A 94 11.40 7.22 7.13
C VAL A 94 12.30 6.47 8.11
N ALA A 95 11.84 6.23 9.34
CA ALA A 95 12.62 5.47 10.32
C ALA A 95 12.91 4.04 9.85
N ILE A 96 11.92 3.37 9.24
CA ILE A 96 12.09 2.02 8.67
C ILE A 96 13.11 2.05 7.52
N LEU A 97 13.04 3.03 6.63
CA LEU A 97 13.97 3.19 5.51
C LEU A 97 15.42 3.40 5.99
N ILE A 98 15.62 4.18 7.05
CA ILE A 98 16.94 4.36 7.66
C ILE A 98 17.48 3.01 8.15
N ILE A 99 16.66 2.24 8.88
CA ILE A 99 17.07 0.92 9.41
C ILE A 99 17.42 -0.04 8.27
N GLN A 100 16.58 -0.12 7.24
CA GLN A 100 16.82 -0.98 6.08
C GLN A 100 18.08 -0.56 5.32
N SER A 101 18.27 0.75 5.11
CA SER A 101 19.43 1.30 4.39
C SER A 101 20.73 1.03 5.15
N VAL A 102 20.78 1.35 6.45
CA VAL A 102 21.97 1.08 7.28
C VAL A 102 22.31 -0.40 7.31
N SER A 103 21.31 -1.27 7.43
CA SER A 103 21.51 -2.72 7.41
C SER A 103 22.05 -3.20 6.05
N PHE A 104 21.46 -2.71 4.96
CA PHE A 104 21.84 -3.08 3.59
C PHE A 104 23.27 -2.63 3.27
N PHE A 105 23.59 -1.36 3.49
CA PHE A 105 24.95 -0.84 3.26
C PHE A 105 25.96 -1.47 4.21
N GLY A 106 25.58 -1.81 5.44
CA GLY A 106 26.44 -2.57 6.35
C GLY A 106 26.84 -3.95 5.81
N ILE A 107 25.92 -4.66 5.15
CA ILE A 107 26.21 -5.94 4.49
C ILE A 107 27.12 -5.73 3.28
N LEU A 108 26.82 -4.73 2.44
CA LEU A 108 27.64 -4.44 1.26
C LEU A 108 29.08 -4.07 1.63
N MET A 109 29.27 -3.19 2.62
CA MET A 109 30.60 -2.82 3.09
C MET A 109 31.37 -4.02 3.64
N ARG A 110 30.70 -4.94 4.33
CA ARG A 110 31.33 -6.18 4.81
C ARG A 110 31.69 -7.16 3.69
N ALA A 111 30.93 -7.17 2.60
CA ALA A 111 31.22 -8.03 1.46
C ALA A 111 32.40 -7.53 0.60
N VAL A 112 32.72 -6.24 0.70
CA VAL A 112 33.83 -5.58 -0.02
C VAL A 112 35.13 -5.57 0.78
N ALA A 113 35.05 -5.66 2.12
CA ALA A 113 36.20 -5.72 3.04
C ALA A 113 36.81 -7.12 3.11
#